data_AF-A0A935RPA3-F1
#
_entry.id   AF-A0A935RPA3-F1
#
_cell.length_a   1.000
_cell.length_b   1.000
_cell.length_c   1.000
_cell.angle_alpha   90.00
_cell.angle_beta   90.00
_cell.angle_gamma   90.00
#
_symmetry.space_group_name_H-M   'P 1'
#
loop_
_entity.id
_entity.type
_entity.pdbx_description
1 polymer ?
#
loop_
_entity_poly.entity_id
_entity_poly.type
_entity_poly.pdbx_seq_one_letter_code
_entity_poly.pdbx_strand_id
1 'polypeptide(L)'
;MSPGDHQLGVVFARCPELRTEVKEILLLHLLSRITDTSILARRSILQHLWKTHPADAESLLCGFLSLKASYDKLAEKHYFDKRRNWHNDNAEEVVAGTVESFSTIFAKENVELFGRVNDNEIELSEFGDFNDIPAEVLSNALDLLPLGTDAPAHKELINLAGVQLSEPDILADADSQSGFLLKRRTMQKFANLVISAVPSDAVAFVRPFVETFNSSVVPDLFEQLIFAEDELRQYESFWEVWQAFYPKLVEHGKTRRWRDRPDRSIRNYFLAWEYWKTESKSWPSIRDREKVFFQNAVRELGQHPSAFYGISRFLNEIGSSFLNEGIGWISDLLKLGPSPTESPETNTTYYLELLARRYADLERPNDSKLA
;
A
#
# COMPACT_ATOMS: atom_id res chain seq x y z
N MET A 1 -10.46 -25.81 -0.29
CA MET A 1 -9.05 -25.96 0.14
C MET A 1 -8.46 -27.16 -0.57
N SER A 2 -7.61 -26.94 -1.58
CA SER A 2 -6.73 -28.00 -2.09
C SER A 2 -5.37 -27.85 -1.42
N PRO A 3 -4.80 -28.89 -0.78
CA PRO A 3 -3.51 -28.82 -0.08
C PRO A 3 -2.27 -28.58 -0.96
N GLY A 4 -2.40 -28.56 -2.30
CA GLY A 4 -1.27 -28.62 -3.22
C GLY A 4 -0.51 -27.31 -3.47
N ASP A 5 -1.19 -26.15 -3.49
CA ASP A 5 -0.57 -24.95 -4.09
C ASP A 5 0.44 -24.23 -3.17
N HIS A 6 0.36 -24.45 -1.84
CA HIS A 6 1.40 -23.98 -0.91
C HIS A 6 2.71 -24.76 -1.02
N GLN A 7 2.70 -25.92 -1.69
CA GLN A 7 3.87 -26.77 -1.82
C GLN A 7 4.66 -26.50 -3.09
N LEU A 8 4.11 -25.79 -4.10
CA LEU A 8 4.78 -25.61 -5.39
C LEU A 8 6.12 -24.87 -5.30
N GLY A 9 6.22 -23.85 -4.45
CA GLY A 9 7.51 -23.18 -4.20
C GLY A 9 8.53 -24.08 -3.49
N VAL A 10 8.07 -25.03 -2.68
CA VAL A 10 8.92 -26.02 -1.99
C VAL A 10 9.31 -27.16 -2.93
N VAL A 11 8.39 -27.61 -3.78
CA VAL A 11 8.63 -28.60 -4.85
C VAL A 11 9.67 -28.04 -5.82
N PHE A 12 9.54 -26.79 -6.25
CA PHE A 12 10.52 -26.09 -7.07
C PHE A 12 11.94 -26.17 -6.46
N ALA A 13 12.05 -25.91 -5.15
CA ALA A 13 13.33 -25.93 -4.45
C ALA A 13 13.90 -27.33 -4.21
N ARG A 14 13.10 -28.40 -4.31
CA ARG A 14 13.50 -29.77 -3.98
C ARG A 14 13.58 -30.72 -5.18
N CYS A 15 12.97 -30.34 -6.31
CA CYS A 15 12.84 -31.14 -7.52
C CYS A 15 13.23 -30.31 -8.75
N PRO A 16 14.53 -30.11 -9.01
CA PRO A 16 15.02 -29.32 -10.16
C PRO A 16 14.50 -29.84 -11.51
N GLU A 17 14.23 -31.14 -11.61
CA GLU A 17 13.67 -31.81 -12.78
C GLU A 17 12.25 -31.36 -13.13
N LEU A 18 11.52 -30.76 -12.19
CA LEU A 18 10.17 -30.21 -12.39
C LEU A 18 10.16 -28.69 -12.52
N ARG A 19 11.35 -28.06 -12.63
CA ARG A 19 11.48 -26.59 -12.67
C ARG A 19 10.59 -25.97 -13.75
N THR A 20 10.63 -26.52 -14.96
CA THR A 20 9.88 -26.00 -16.12
C THR A 20 8.37 -26.12 -15.87
N GLU A 21 7.88 -27.32 -15.56
CA GLU A 21 6.46 -27.58 -15.34
C GLU A 21 5.89 -26.71 -14.20
N VAL A 22 6.65 -26.53 -13.12
CA VAL A 22 6.22 -25.69 -12.00
C VAL A 22 6.15 -24.22 -12.39
N LYS A 23 7.10 -23.70 -13.21
CA LYS A 23 7.02 -22.31 -13.70
C LYS A 23 5.79 -22.10 -14.57
N GLU A 24 5.52 -23.02 -15.48
CA GLU A 24 4.35 -22.92 -16.36
C GLU A 24 3.04 -22.92 -15.56
N ILE A 25 2.91 -23.81 -14.57
CA ILE A 25 1.76 -23.86 -13.67
C ILE A 25 1.63 -22.55 -12.88
N LEU A 26 2.72 -22.06 -12.29
CA LEU A 26 2.71 -20.81 -11.52
C LEU A 26 2.31 -19.63 -12.42
N LEU A 27 2.86 -19.53 -13.62
CA LEU A 27 2.54 -18.48 -14.58
C LEU A 27 1.07 -18.53 -15.00
N LEU A 28 0.55 -19.71 -15.34
CA LEU A 28 -0.88 -19.89 -15.66
C LEU A 28 -1.79 -19.51 -14.48
N HIS A 29 -1.40 -19.87 -13.25
CA HIS A 29 -2.12 -19.47 -12.05
C HIS A 29 -2.05 -17.95 -11.79
N LEU A 30 -0.94 -17.29 -12.11
CA LEU A 30 -0.82 -15.83 -12.02
C LEU A 30 -1.76 -15.12 -13.00
N LEU A 31 -1.83 -15.61 -14.24
CA LEU A 31 -2.66 -15.07 -15.31
C LEU A 31 -4.17 -15.33 -15.09
N SER A 32 -4.50 -16.41 -14.38
CA SER A 32 -5.87 -16.83 -14.08
C SER A 32 -6.73 -15.72 -13.45
N ARG A 33 -7.97 -15.60 -13.94
CA ARG A 33 -9.02 -14.75 -13.35
C ARG A 33 -9.59 -15.32 -12.04
N ILE A 34 -9.25 -16.56 -11.68
CA ILE A 34 -9.65 -17.19 -10.42
C ILE A 34 -8.73 -16.67 -9.32
N THR A 35 -9.29 -15.87 -8.42
CA THR A 35 -8.56 -15.14 -7.38
C THR A 35 -7.73 -16.06 -6.48
N ASP A 36 -8.28 -17.19 -6.05
CA ASP A 36 -7.61 -18.11 -5.12
C ASP A 36 -6.31 -18.70 -5.71
N THR A 37 -6.33 -19.10 -6.99
CA THR A 37 -5.15 -19.69 -7.64
C THR A 37 -4.04 -18.65 -7.84
N SER A 38 -4.42 -17.43 -8.24
CA SER A 38 -3.46 -16.31 -8.37
C SER A 38 -2.84 -15.92 -7.03
N ILE A 39 -3.62 -15.90 -5.94
CA ILE A 39 -3.11 -15.62 -4.58
C ILE A 39 -2.09 -16.68 -4.17
N LEU A 40 -2.37 -17.96 -4.42
CA LEU A 40 -1.49 -19.06 -4.04
C LEU A 40 -0.18 -19.03 -4.82
N ALA A 41 -0.23 -18.75 -6.13
CA ALA A 41 0.96 -18.59 -6.95
C ALA A 41 1.84 -17.43 -6.47
N ARG A 42 1.25 -16.26 -6.19
CA ARG A 42 1.99 -15.10 -5.64
C ARG A 42 2.65 -15.42 -4.30
N ARG A 43 1.92 -16.07 -3.39
CA ARG A 43 2.47 -16.49 -2.09
C ARG A 43 3.67 -17.42 -2.26
N SER A 44 3.58 -18.39 -3.16
CA SER A 44 4.68 -19.32 -3.46
C SER A 44 5.92 -18.57 -3.99
N ILE A 45 5.73 -17.61 -4.88
CA ILE A 45 6.84 -16.79 -5.43
C ILE A 45 7.48 -15.93 -4.34
N LEU A 46 6.66 -15.17 -3.58
CA LEU A 46 7.11 -14.26 -2.53
C LEU A 46 7.80 -14.96 -1.36
N GLN A 47 7.28 -16.10 -0.93
CA GLN A 47 7.80 -16.78 0.27
C GLN A 47 9.02 -17.65 -0.03
N HIS A 48 9.14 -18.18 -1.26
CA HIS A 48 10.15 -19.19 -1.60
C HIS A 48 11.06 -18.79 -2.76
N LEU A 49 10.52 -18.43 -3.93
CA LEU A 49 11.33 -18.30 -5.14
C LEU A 49 12.28 -17.10 -5.06
N TRP A 50 11.84 -15.92 -4.59
CA TRP A 50 12.76 -14.78 -4.45
C TRP A 50 13.98 -15.06 -3.56
N LYS A 51 13.85 -15.95 -2.57
CA LYS A 51 14.94 -16.32 -1.67
C LYS A 51 15.85 -17.42 -2.21
N THR A 52 15.30 -18.32 -3.01
CA THR A 52 16.02 -19.55 -3.45
C THR A 52 16.43 -19.50 -4.91
N HIS A 53 15.61 -18.88 -5.76
CA HIS A 53 15.74 -18.82 -7.21
C HIS A 53 15.25 -17.45 -7.74
N PRO A 54 15.95 -16.35 -7.41
CA PRO A 54 15.51 -15.00 -7.75
C PRO A 54 15.35 -14.77 -9.26
N ALA A 55 16.21 -15.37 -10.10
CA ALA A 55 16.08 -15.29 -11.56
C ALA A 55 14.77 -15.92 -12.08
N ASP A 56 14.29 -17.00 -11.43
CA ASP A 56 13.02 -17.62 -11.78
C ASP A 56 11.83 -16.78 -11.32
N ALA A 57 11.92 -16.16 -10.15
CA ALA A 57 10.90 -15.23 -9.67
C ALA A 57 10.77 -14.00 -10.57
N GLU A 58 11.91 -13.41 -10.95
CA GLU A 58 12.00 -12.31 -11.91
C GLU A 58 11.36 -12.69 -13.24
N SER A 59 11.74 -13.85 -13.78
CA SER A 59 11.20 -14.32 -15.06
C SER A 59 9.70 -14.60 -15.02
N LEU A 60 9.15 -15.05 -13.89
CA LEU A 60 7.70 -15.20 -13.71
C LEU A 60 6.97 -13.84 -13.68
N LEU A 61 7.58 -12.80 -13.09
CA LEU A 61 7.08 -11.43 -13.17
C LEU A 61 7.09 -10.92 -14.62
N CYS A 62 8.20 -11.06 -15.33
CA CYS A 62 8.30 -10.70 -16.75
C CYS A 62 7.31 -11.48 -17.62
N GLY A 63 7.16 -12.78 -17.36
CA GLY A 63 6.19 -13.64 -18.04
C GLY A 63 4.77 -13.17 -17.82
N PHE A 64 4.40 -12.82 -16.58
CA PHE A 64 3.10 -12.25 -16.25
C PHE A 64 2.84 -10.95 -17.04
N LEU A 65 3.80 -10.02 -17.02
CA LEU A 65 3.68 -8.75 -17.74
C LEU A 65 3.53 -8.96 -19.26
N SER A 66 4.30 -9.88 -19.84
CA SER A 66 4.26 -10.19 -21.28
C SER A 66 2.96 -10.84 -21.73
N LEU A 67 2.38 -11.73 -20.89
CA LEU A 67 1.32 -12.63 -21.31
C LEU A 67 -0.08 -12.21 -20.86
N LYS A 68 -0.22 -11.25 -19.92
CA LYS A 68 -1.54 -10.92 -19.36
C LYS A 68 -2.52 -10.40 -20.41
N ALA A 69 -2.07 -9.52 -21.30
CA ALA A 69 -2.93 -8.96 -22.35
C ALA A 69 -3.42 -10.02 -23.34
N SER A 70 -2.53 -10.93 -23.79
CA SER A 70 -2.91 -12.02 -24.69
C SER A 70 -3.83 -13.04 -24.00
N TYR A 71 -3.55 -13.34 -22.72
CA TYR A 71 -4.37 -14.21 -21.90
C TYR A 71 -5.80 -13.70 -21.77
N ASP A 72 -5.98 -12.42 -21.41
CA ASP A 72 -7.31 -11.84 -21.24
C ASP A 72 -8.11 -11.83 -22.53
N LYS A 73 -7.47 -11.48 -23.66
CA LYS A 73 -8.09 -11.48 -24.98
C LYS A 73 -8.58 -12.88 -25.37
N LEU A 74 -7.76 -13.92 -25.14
CA LEU A 74 -8.15 -15.29 -25.43
C LEU A 74 -9.24 -15.78 -24.47
N ALA A 75 -9.14 -15.45 -23.18
CA ALA A 75 -10.11 -15.82 -22.16
C ALA A 75 -11.50 -15.22 -22.46
N GLU A 76 -11.56 -13.97 -22.91
CA GLU A 76 -12.80 -13.33 -23.33
C GLU A 76 -13.41 -14.01 -24.54
N LYS A 77 -12.64 -14.24 -25.60
CA LYS A 77 -13.11 -14.96 -26.78
C LYS A 77 -13.69 -16.33 -26.40
N HIS A 78 -12.95 -17.10 -25.60
CA HIS A 78 -13.36 -18.43 -25.15
C HIS A 78 -14.61 -18.40 -24.26
N TYR A 79 -14.77 -17.37 -23.41
CA TYR A 79 -15.98 -17.16 -22.62
C TYR A 79 -17.19 -16.80 -23.48
N PHE A 80 -17.03 -15.91 -24.46
CA PHE A 80 -18.08 -15.53 -25.42
C PHE A 80 -18.54 -16.71 -26.27
N ASP A 81 -17.60 -17.53 -26.78
CA ASP A 81 -17.92 -18.71 -27.59
C ASP A 81 -18.72 -19.75 -26.80
N LYS A 82 -18.35 -20.02 -25.53
CA LYS A 82 -19.13 -20.89 -24.65
C LYS A 82 -20.55 -20.37 -24.39
N ARG A 83 -20.70 -19.06 -24.17
CA ARG A 83 -22.02 -18.45 -23.91
C ARG A 83 -22.92 -18.46 -25.15
N ARG A 84 -22.36 -18.23 -26.34
CA ARG A 84 -23.11 -18.30 -27.61
C ARG A 84 -23.60 -19.72 -27.88
N ASN A 85 -22.79 -20.73 -27.58
CA ASN A 85 -23.18 -22.13 -27.74
C ASN A 85 -24.27 -22.54 -26.73
N TRP A 86 -24.23 -22.02 -25.49
CA TRP A 86 -25.27 -22.26 -24.47
C TRP A 86 -26.65 -21.68 -24.84
N HIS A 87 -26.69 -20.55 -25.55
CA HIS A 87 -27.95 -20.00 -26.07
C HIS A 87 -28.47 -20.70 -27.34
N ASN A 88 -27.65 -21.55 -27.95
CA ASN A 88 -27.96 -22.33 -29.15
C ASN A 88 -28.30 -23.79 -28.81
N ASP A 89 -28.81 -24.09 -27.60
CA ASP A 89 -29.25 -25.43 -27.14
C ASP A 89 -30.48 -25.95 -27.91
N ASN A 90 -30.26 -26.16 -29.22
CA ASN A 90 -30.83 -27.18 -30.10
C ASN A 90 -29.72 -27.77 -31.01
N ALA A 91 -28.44 -27.50 -30.75
CA ALA A 91 -27.34 -28.17 -31.45
C ALA A 91 -26.85 -29.36 -30.62
N GLU A 92 -27.20 -30.53 -31.14
CA GLU A 92 -26.93 -31.89 -30.67
C GLU A 92 -25.49 -32.13 -30.18
N GLU A 93 -25.40 -33.05 -29.21
CA GLU A 93 -24.22 -33.83 -28.81
C GLU A 93 -22.90 -33.06 -28.68
N VAL A 94 -22.60 -32.62 -27.45
CA VAL A 94 -21.21 -32.53 -27.00
C VAL A 94 -20.63 -33.95 -26.98
N VAL A 95 -20.10 -34.37 -28.13
CA VAL A 95 -19.30 -35.58 -28.26
C VAL A 95 -18.20 -35.52 -27.20
N ALA A 96 -18.12 -36.55 -26.37
CA ALA A 96 -17.08 -36.77 -25.38
C ALA A 96 -15.73 -37.11 -26.04
N GLY A 97 -15.28 -36.25 -26.95
CA GLY A 97 -13.90 -36.16 -27.43
C GLY A 97 -13.20 -35.06 -26.65
N THR A 98 -11.96 -35.30 -26.22
CA THR A 98 -11.11 -34.42 -25.41
C THR A 98 -11.15 -32.97 -25.88
N VAL A 99 -12.02 -32.15 -25.27
CA VAL A 99 -11.97 -30.69 -25.39
C VAL A 99 -10.67 -30.27 -24.71
N GLU A 100 -9.72 -29.84 -25.51
CA GLU A 100 -8.44 -29.35 -25.02
C GLU A 100 -8.68 -28.20 -24.03
N SER A 101 -8.00 -28.27 -22.88
CA SER A 101 -8.22 -27.28 -21.82
C SER A 101 -7.76 -25.89 -22.28
N PHE A 102 -8.41 -24.83 -21.81
CA PHE A 102 -8.03 -23.44 -22.13
C PHE A 102 -6.54 -23.19 -21.87
N SER A 103 -6.01 -23.68 -20.74
CA SER A 103 -4.59 -23.53 -20.39
C SER A 103 -3.67 -24.20 -21.41
N THR A 104 -4.07 -25.35 -21.96
CA THR A 104 -3.30 -26.06 -22.99
C THR A 104 -3.32 -25.29 -24.32
N ILE A 105 -4.48 -24.75 -24.72
CA ILE A 105 -4.60 -23.90 -25.92
C ILE A 105 -3.71 -22.67 -25.77
N PHE A 106 -3.81 -21.97 -24.63
CA PHE A 106 -3.04 -20.76 -24.37
C PHE A 106 -1.52 -21.03 -24.37
N ALA A 107 -1.08 -22.10 -23.71
CA ALA A 107 0.34 -22.48 -23.70
C ALA A 107 0.86 -22.80 -25.11
N LYS A 108 0.08 -23.50 -25.94
CA LYS A 108 0.43 -23.77 -27.33
C LYS A 108 0.54 -22.50 -28.18
N GLU A 109 -0.39 -21.56 -28.03
CA GLU A 109 -0.37 -20.29 -28.78
C GLU A 109 0.80 -19.39 -28.37
N ASN A 110 1.38 -19.59 -27.19
CA ASN A 110 2.44 -18.75 -26.63
C ASN A 110 3.73 -19.55 -26.33
N VAL A 111 3.96 -20.65 -27.03
CA VAL A 111 5.07 -21.60 -26.73
C VAL A 111 6.45 -20.92 -26.70
N GLU A 112 6.70 -19.96 -27.58
CA GLU A 112 7.96 -19.21 -27.61
C GLU A 112 8.15 -18.36 -26.34
N LEU A 113 7.11 -17.65 -25.90
CA LEU A 113 7.17 -16.86 -24.67
C LEU A 113 7.28 -17.73 -23.43
N PHE A 114 6.58 -18.87 -23.39
CA PHE A 114 6.75 -19.85 -22.31
C PHE A 114 8.18 -20.39 -22.27
N GLY A 115 8.78 -20.70 -23.43
CA GLY A 115 10.19 -21.09 -23.54
C GLY A 115 11.12 -20.02 -22.95
N ARG A 116 10.98 -18.77 -23.39
CA ARG A 116 11.77 -17.65 -22.85
C ARG A 116 11.59 -17.44 -21.35
N VAL A 117 10.37 -17.60 -20.83
CA VAL A 117 10.14 -17.57 -19.37
C VAL A 117 10.88 -18.73 -18.71
N ASN A 118 10.76 -19.95 -19.21
CA ASN A 118 11.43 -21.11 -18.63
C ASN A 118 12.96 -20.95 -18.61
N ASP A 119 13.53 -20.35 -19.64
CA ASP A 119 14.97 -20.13 -19.80
C ASP A 119 15.48 -18.84 -19.13
N ASN A 120 14.62 -18.05 -18.49
CA ASN A 120 14.93 -16.74 -17.87
C ASN A 120 15.48 -15.71 -18.87
N GLU A 121 14.98 -15.72 -20.10
CA GLU A 121 15.43 -14.86 -21.21
C GLU A 121 14.57 -13.61 -21.40
N ILE A 122 13.73 -13.26 -20.41
CA ILE A 122 12.94 -12.03 -20.42
C ILE A 122 13.39 -11.15 -19.27
N GLU A 123 13.91 -9.99 -19.59
CA GLU A 123 14.29 -8.97 -18.63
C GLU A 123 13.23 -7.88 -18.51
N LEU A 124 13.06 -7.30 -17.32
CA LEU A 124 12.17 -6.16 -17.14
C LEU A 124 12.60 -4.92 -17.95
N SER A 125 13.89 -4.81 -18.27
CA SER A 125 14.45 -3.74 -19.12
C SER A 125 13.86 -3.75 -20.54
N GLU A 126 13.34 -4.89 -21.02
CA GLU A 126 12.76 -5.04 -22.35
C GLU A 126 11.40 -4.33 -22.50
N PHE A 127 10.71 -4.05 -21.40
CA PHE A 127 9.37 -3.45 -21.44
C PHE A 127 9.41 -1.96 -21.79
N GLY A 128 10.59 -1.33 -21.80
CA GLY A 128 10.87 -0.01 -22.37
C GLY A 128 10.12 1.16 -21.70
N ASP A 129 8.82 1.25 -21.93
CA ASP A 129 7.93 2.23 -21.33
C ASP A 129 6.81 1.51 -20.55
N PHE A 130 6.90 1.57 -19.23
CA PHE A 130 5.88 0.98 -18.36
C PHE A 130 4.57 1.80 -18.34
N ASN A 131 4.53 3.02 -18.88
CA ASN A 131 3.37 3.92 -18.80
C ASN A 131 2.09 3.34 -19.42
N ASP A 132 2.22 2.40 -20.36
CA ASP A 132 1.08 1.74 -21.03
C ASP A 132 0.52 0.53 -20.27
N ILE A 133 1.08 0.18 -19.10
CA ILE A 133 0.59 -0.95 -18.31
C ILE A 133 -0.78 -0.60 -17.68
N PRO A 134 -1.83 -1.40 -17.92
CA PRO A 134 -3.12 -1.21 -17.27
C PRO A 134 -3.01 -1.33 -15.75
N ALA A 135 -3.74 -0.50 -15.01
CA ALA A 135 -3.66 -0.40 -13.55
C ALA A 135 -3.82 -1.75 -12.81
N GLU A 136 -4.69 -2.65 -13.30
CA GLU A 136 -4.85 -3.98 -12.71
C GLU A 136 -3.58 -4.84 -12.90
N VAL A 137 -2.97 -4.77 -14.09
CA VAL A 137 -1.73 -5.49 -14.40
C VAL A 137 -0.60 -4.94 -13.55
N LEU A 138 -0.49 -3.61 -13.42
CA LEU A 138 0.51 -2.97 -12.57
C LEU A 138 0.34 -3.38 -11.11
N SER A 139 -0.88 -3.32 -10.57
CA SER A 139 -1.20 -3.77 -9.21
C SER A 139 -0.73 -5.21 -8.97
N ASN A 140 -1.00 -6.08 -9.93
CA ASN A 140 -0.62 -7.48 -9.83
C ASN A 140 0.90 -7.70 -9.93
N ALA A 141 1.59 -6.91 -10.75
CA ALA A 141 3.04 -6.91 -10.85
C ALA A 141 3.70 -6.43 -9.54
N LEU A 142 3.19 -5.35 -8.94
CA LEU A 142 3.70 -4.87 -7.64
C LEU A 142 3.56 -5.94 -6.56
N ASP A 143 2.46 -6.69 -6.55
CA ASP A 143 2.27 -7.79 -5.61
C ASP A 143 3.31 -8.91 -5.74
N LEU A 144 3.93 -9.07 -6.90
CA LEU A 144 5.01 -10.04 -7.12
C LEU A 144 6.37 -9.53 -6.63
N LEU A 145 6.52 -8.23 -6.38
CA LEU A 145 7.80 -7.66 -5.97
C LEU A 145 8.14 -8.01 -4.51
N PRO A 146 9.41 -8.40 -4.25
CA PRO A 146 9.89 -8.58 -2.89
C PRO A 146 10.07 -7.22 -2.21
N LEU A 147 9.81 -7.18 -0.91
CA LEU A 147 10.04 -5.98 -0.10
C LEU A 147 11.54 -5.68 0.00
N GLY A 148 11.91 -4.40 -0.02
CA GLY A 148 13.31 -3.96 0.09
C GLY A 148 14.17 -4.29 -1.14
N THR A 149 13.54 -4.44 -2.30
CA THR A 149 14.25 -4.69 -3.55
C THR A 149 15.10 -3.48 -3.98
N ASP A 150 16.28 -3.76 -4.52
CA ASP A 150 17.23 -2.75 -5.02
C ASP A 150 17.39 -2.80 -6.55
N ALA A 151 16.68 -3.70 -7.24
CA ALA A 151 16.80 -3.84 -8.69
C ALA A 151 16.23 -2.60 -9.41
N PRO A 152 16.97 -1.95 -10.33
CA PRO A 152 16.52 -0.72 -10.99
C PRO A 152 15.15 -0.82 -11.66
N ALA A 153 14.89 -1.92 -12.37
CA ALA A 153 13.61 -2.12 -13.06
C ALA A 153 12.42 -2.27 -12.09
N HIS A 154 12.64 -2.85 -10.90
CA HIS A 154 11.61 -2.86 -9.86
C HIS A 154 11.31 -1.45 -9.37
N LYS A 155 12.34 -0.62 -9.19
CA LYS A 155 12.17 0.78 -8.78
C LYS A 155 11.39 1.57 -9.83
N GLU A 156 11.61 1.32 -11.11
CA GLU A 156 10.84 1.93 -12.20
C GLU A 156 9.35 1.56 -12.14
N LEU A 157 9.03 0.28 -11.94
CA LEU A 157 7.65 -0.18 -11.73
C LEU A 157 6.99 0.47 -10.51
N ILE A 158 7.73 0.61 -9.40
CA ILE A 158 7.23 1.27 -8.19
C ILE A 158 7.02 2.77 -8.42
N ASN A 159 7.93 3.45 -9.12
CA ASN A 159 7.78 4.86 -9.48
C ASN A 159 6.55 5.09 -10.36
N LEU A 160 6.34 4.25 -11.37
CA LEU A 160 5.14 4.31 -12.19
C LEU A 160 3.87 4.16 -11.35
N ALA A 161 3.87 3.21 -10.42
CA ALA A 161 2.74 3.04 -9.50
C ALA A 161 2.51 4.29 -8.65
N GLY A 162 3.58 4.95 -8.19
CA GLY A 162 3.50 6.22 -7.50
C GLY A 162 2.83 7.31 -8.34
N VAL A 163 3.19 7.42 -9.63
CA VAL A 163 2.57 8.35 -10.57
C VAL A 163 1.08 8.03 -10.73
N GLN A 164 0.73 6.79 -11.10
CA GLN A 164 -0.66 6.38 -11.33
C GLN A 164 -1.55 6.54 -10.08
N LEU A 165 -1.01 6.22 -8.89
CA LEU A 165 -1.75 6.34 -7.64
C LEU A 165 -1.90 7.79 -7.17
N SER A 166 -0.99 8.68 -7.54
CA SER A 166 -1.06 10.10 -7.18
C SER A 166 -2.16 10.85 -7.93
N GLU A 167 -2.56 10.35 -9.10
CA GLU A 167 -3.63 10.93 -9.88
C GLU A 167 -5.01 10.39 -9.45
N PRO A 168 -5.99 11.27 -9.16
CA PRO A 168 -7.31 10.85 -8.70
C PRO A 168 -8.10 10.09 -9.78
N ASP A 169 -7.86 10.40 -11.06
CA ASP A 169 -8.68 9.98 -12.19
C ASP A 169 -8.11 8.76 -12.95
N ILE A 170 -6.85 8.37 -12.75
CA ILE A 170 -6.25 7.23 -13.49
C ILE A 170 -6.90 5.90 -13.10
N LEU A 171 -7.45 5.80 -11.89
CA LEU A 171 -8.21 4.64 -11.45
C LEU A 171 -9.72 4.83 -11.66
N ALA A 172 -10.15 5.66 -12.62
CA ALA A 172 -11.51 6.20 -12.85
C ALA A 172 -12.69 5.21 -12.84
N ASP A 173 -12.49 3.90 -12.79
CA ASP A 173 -13.56 2.97 -12.41
C ASP A 173 -13.66 2.79 -10.87
N ALA A 174 -13.05 3.69 -10.09
CA ALA A 174 -12.98 3.68 -8.63
C ALA A 174 -14.35 3.75 -7.95
N ASP A 175 -15.36 4.27 -8.66
CA ASP A 175 -16.75 4.27 -8.20
C ASP A 175 -17.40 2.88 -8.27
N SER A 176 -16.82 1.97 -9.07
CA SER A 176 -17.16 0.54 -8.99
C SER A 176 -16.54 -0.07 -7.72
N GLN A 177 -17.27 -0.98 -7.06
CA GLN A 177 -16.75 -1.71 -5.90
C GLN A 177 -15.41 -2.42 -6.21
N SER A 178 -15.24 -2.90 -7.43
CA SER A 178 -14.00 -3.50 -7.94
C SER A 178 -12.84 -2.50 -8.01
N GLY A 179 -13.07 -1.31 -8.56
CA GLY A 179 -12.04 -0.27 -8.69
C GLY A 179 -11.57 0.25 -7.34
N PHE A 180 -12.50 0.46 -6.40
CA PHE A 180 -12.16 0.85 -5.03
C PHE A 180 -11.26 -0.17 -4.33
N LEU A 181 -11.60 -1.47 -4.43
CA LEU A 181 -10.80 -2.54 -3.83
C LEU A 181 -9.42 -2.66 -4.47
N LEU A 182 -9.34 -2.51 -5.79
CA LEU A 182 -8.07 -2.50 -6.52
C LEU A 182 -7.19 -1.35 -6.03
N LYS A 183 -7.72 -0.12 -6.00
CA LYS A 183 -6.99 1.07 -5.52
C LYS A 183 -6.42 0.86 -4.12
N ARG A 184 -7.26 0.39 -3.19
CA ARG A 184 -6.84 0.16 -1.79
C ARG A 184 -5.73 -0.87 -1.70
N ARG A 185 -5.88 -2.01 -2.40
CA ARG A 185 -4.86 -3.07 -2.44
C ARG A 185 -3.54 -2.55 -3.02
N THR A 186 -3.60 -1.85 -4.16
CA THR A 186 -2.42 -1.28 -4.81
C THR A 186 -1.72 -0.28 -3.89
N MET A 187 -2.47 0.61 -3.25
CA MET A 187 -1.94 1.60 -2.29
C MET A 187 -1.27 0.92 -1.09
N GLN A 188 -1.88 -0.14 -0.55
CA GLN A 188 -1.30 -0.91 0.56
C GLN A 188 0.04 -1.55 0.16
N LYS A 189 0.08 -2.23 -0.98
CA LYS A 189 1.32 -2.86 -1.45
C LYS A 189 2.38 -1.82 -1.78
N PHE A 190 2.00 -0.71 -2.41
CA PHE A 190 2.88 0.43 -2.67
C PHE A 190 3.49 0.98 -1.39
N ALA A 191 2.68 1.24 -0.35
CA ALA A 191 3.18 1.72 0.94
C ALA A 191 4.16 0.73 1.59
N ASN A 192 3.88 -0.57 1.54
CA ASN A 192 4.81 -1.59 2.03
C ASN A 192 6.15 -1.55 1.28
N LEU A 193 6.13 -1.34 -0.04
CA LEU A 193 7.34 -1.21 -0.86
C LEU A 193 8.10 0.08 -0.54
N VAL A 194 7.41 1.20 -0.36
CA VAL A 194 7.99 2.50 0.05
C VAL A 194 8.69 2.37 1.41
N ILE A 195 7.99 1.88 2.43
CA ILE A 195 8.52 1.76 3.79
C ILE A 195 9.70 0.79 3.85
N SER A 196 9.67 -0.29 3.05
CA SER A 196 10.77 -1.26 3.00
C SER A 196 11.99 -0.80 2.21
N ALA A 197 11.89 0.28 1.43
CA ALA A 197 12.98 0.76 0.60
C ALA A 197 14.02 1.53 1.44
N VAL A 198 15.21 1.76 0.86
CA VAL A 198 16.16 2.70 1.44
C VAL A 198 15.58 4.13 1.40
N PRO A 199 15.93 5.02 2.35
CA PRO A 199 15.19 6.27 2.51
C PRO A 199 15.18 7.19 1.28
N SER A 200 16.27 7.22 0.51
CA SER A 200 16.35 8.00 -0.73
C SER A 200 15.34 7.53 -1.79
N ASP A 201 15.15 6.21 -1.90
CA ASP A 201 14.21 5.62 -2.84
C ASP A 201 12.79 5.75 -2.33
N ALA A 202 12.56 5.59 -1.02
CA ALA A 202 11.26 5.82 -0.40
C ALA A 202 10.73 7.23 -0.71
N VAL A 203 11.59 8.24 -0.56
CA VAL A 203 11.28 9.64 -0.92
C VAL A 203 11.06 9.80 -2.44
N ALA A 204 11.84 9.11 -3.28
CA ALA A 204 11.65 9.15 -4.73
C ALA A 204 10.28 8.58 -5.14
N PHE A 205 9.89 7.44 -4.58
CA PHE A 205 8.63 6.76 -4.88
C PHE A 205 7.40 7.61 -4.54
N VAL A 206 7.43 8.32 -3.41
CA VAL A 206 6.30 9.18 -3.00
C VAL A 206 6.32 10.57 -3.64
N ARG A 207 7.37 10.91 -4.37
CA ARG A 207 7.53 12.24 -4.99
C ARG A 207 6.32 12.68 -5.83
N PRO A 208 5.69 11.82 -6.65
CA PRO A 208 4.50 12.21 -7.39
C PRO A 208 3.37 12.74 -6.50
N PHE A 209 3.17 12.15 -5.31
CA PHE A 209 2.18 12.62 -4.33
C PHE A 209 2.58 13.94 -3.65
N VAL A 210 3.88 14.17 -3.44
CA VAL A 210 4.38 15.43 -2.88
C VAL A 210 4.19 16.57 -3.88
N GLU A 211 4.55 16.34 -5.14
CA GLU A 211 4.49 17.36 -6.19
C GLU A 211 3.06 17.72 -6.58
N THR A 212 2.17 16.73 -6.70
CA THR A 212 0.76 16.92 -7.09
C THR A 212 -0.18 17.20 -5.92
N PHE A 213 0.31 17.03 -4.67
CA PHE A 213 -0.43 17.05 -3.41
C PHE A 213 -1.96 17.17 -3.55
N ASN A 214 -2.65 16.03 -3.46
CA ASN A 214 -4.10 15.96 -3.59
C ASN A 214 -4.75 15.49 -2.28
N SER A 215 -5.59 16.34 -1.69
CA SER A 215 -6.29 16.06 -0.44
C SER A 215 -7.31 14.91 -0.53
N SER A 216 -7.66 14.41 -1.72
CA SER A 216 -8.51 13.22 -1.87
C SER A 216 -7.74 11.90 -1.85
N VAL A 217 -6.43 11.92 -2.09
CA VAL A 217 -5.59 10.72 -2.23
C VAL A 217 -4.59 10.61 -1.09
N VAL A 218 -3.94 11.71 -0.73
CA VAL A 218 -2.91 11.77 0.31
C VAL A 218 -3.36 11.18 1.66
N PRO A 219 -4.60 11.43 2.15
CA PRO A 219 -5.06 10.79 3.39
C PRO A 219 -4.99 9.27 3.36
N ASP A 220 -5.39 8.63 2.25
CA ASP A 220 -5.37 7.18 2.12
C ASP A 220 -3.93 6.66 2.08
N LEU A 221 -3.04 7.35 1.38
CA LEU A 221 -1.61 7.03 1.36
C LEU A 221 -1.01 7.10 2.78
N PHE A 222 -1.28 8.17 3.53
CA PHE A 222 -0.77 8.30 4.90
C PHE A 222 -1.21 7.15 5.79
N GLU A 223 -2.46 6.70 5.68
CA GLU A 223 -2.91 5.54 6.46
C GLU A 223 -2.18 4.27 6.06
N GLN A 224 -1.97 4.04 4.76
CA GLN A 224 -1.22 2.87 4.30
C GLN A 224 0.25 2.93 4.75
N LEU A 225 0.87 4.12 4.77
CA LEU A 225 2.24 4.30 5.28
C LEU A 225 2.33 4.05 6.79
N ILE A 226 1.36 4.53 7.58
CA ILE A 226 1.30 4.26 9.03
C ILE A 226 1.12 2.77 9.28
N PHE A 227 0.17 2.12 8.58
CA PHE A 227 -0.01 0.66 8.62
C PHE A 227 1.29 -0.08 8.30
N ALA A 228 1.95 0.30 7.19
CA ALA A 228 3.18 -0.33 6.74
C ALA A 228 4.31 -0.17 7.75
N GLU A 229 4.48 1.01 8.36
CA GLU A 229 5.50 1.23 9.38
C GLU A 229 5.21 0.46 10.68
N ASP A 230 3.95 0.38 11.11
CA ASP A 230 3.58 -0.41 12.29
C ASP A 230 3.91 -1.90 12.12
N GLU A 231 3.75 -2.43 10.90
CA GLU A 231 4.06 -3.81 10.55
C GLU A 231 5.58 -4.04 10.34
N LEU A 232 6.24 -3.18 9.55
CA LEU A 232 7.59 -3.40 9.02
C LEU A 232 8.70 -2.77 9.87
N ARG A 233 8.38 -1.76 10.66
CA ARG A 233 9.29 -1.06 11.60
C ARG A 233 10.54 -0.48 10.93
N GLN A 234 10.38 0.19 9.79
CA GLN A 234 11.43 0.85 9.02
C GLN A 234 11.47 2.35 9.32
N TYR A 235 11.90 2.64 10.56
CA TYR A 235 11.88 3.98 11.14
C TYR A 235 12.45 5.09 10.24
N GLU A 236 13.65 4.92 9.67
CA GLU A 236 14.28 5.99 8.89
C GLU A 236 13.52 6.27 7.59
N SER A 237 13.08 5.23 6.88
CA SER A 237 12.33 5.39 5.63
C SER A 237 10.97 6.06 5.87
N PHE A 238 10.29 5.70 6.96
CA PHE A 238 9.04 6.35 7.35
C PHE A 238 9.24 7.86 7.60
N TRP A 239 10.23 8.24 8.42
CA TRP A 239 10.41 9.64 8.77
C TRP A 239 10.97 10.50 7.63
N GLU A 240 11.81 9.96 6.76
CA GLU A 240 12.26 10.68 5.56
C GLU A 240 11.08 10.94 4.59
N VAL A 241 10.19 9.97 4.41
CA VAL A 241 8.93 10.17 3.68
C VAL A 241 8.07 11.24 4.38
N TRP A 242 7.92 11.16 5.71
CA TRP A 242 7.14 12.13 6.48
C TRP A 242 7.67 13.57 6.32
N GLN A 243 8.99 13.74 6.32
CA GLN A 243 9.65 15.02 6.11
C GLN A 243 9.45 15.53 4.67
N ALA A 244 9.47 14.65 3.67
CA ALA A 244 9.23 15.03 2.27
C ALA A 244 7.84 15.67 2.07
N PHE A 245 6.82 15.19 2.79
CA PHE A 245 5.48 15.78 2.73
C PHE A 245 5.32 17.09 3.52
N TYR A 246 6.23 17.40 4.46
CA TYR A 246 6.07 18.52 5.39
C TYR A 246 5.82 19.88 4.70
N PRO A 247 6.62 20.32 3.71
CA PRO A 247 6.45 21.64 3.11
C PRO A 247 5.10 21.79 2.41
N LYS A 248 4.67 20.73 1.71
CA LYS A 248 3.43 20.71 0.93
C LYS A 248 2.19 20.67 1.82
N LEU A 249 2.26 19.94 2.92
CA LEU A 249 1.18 19.94 3.90
C LEU A 249 1.03 21.31 4.58
N VAL A 250 2.14 22.00 4.89
CA VAL A 250 2.11 23.37 5.45
C VAL A 250 1.49 24.36 4.46
N GLU A 251 1.83 24.26 3.16
CA GLU A 251 1.22 25.05 2.09
C GLU A 251 -0.30 24.80 2.02
N HIS A 252 -0.72 23.53 2.02
CA HIS A 252 -2.11 23.12 1.99
C HIS A 252 -2.90 23.65 3.20
N GLY A 253 -2.40 23.43 4.42
CA GLY A 253 -3.07 23.83 5.66
C GLY A 253 -3.22 25.34 5.85
N LYS A 254 -2.40 26.16 5.16
CA LYS A 254 -2.52 27.63 5.20
C LYS A 254 -3.59 28.18 4.26
N THR A 255 -4.05 27.38 3.28
CA THR A 255 -5.01 27.80 2.27
C THR A 255 -6.39 28.10 2.87
N ARG A 256 -6.94 29.29 2.56
CA ARG A 256 -8.21 29.79 3.14
C ARG A 256 -9.41 28.87 2.95
N ARG A 257 -9.42 28.03 1.91
CA ARG A 257 -10.53 27.13 1.57
C ARG A 257 -10.70 25.95 2.55
N TRP A 258 -9.63 25.57 3.25
CA TRP A 258 -9.55 24.37 4.09
C TRP A 258 -9.43 24.68 5.58
N ARG A 259 -9.05 25.93 5.93
CA ARG A 259 -8.86 26.40 7.31
C ARG A 259 -10.05 26.17 8.25
N ASP A 260 -11.27 26.13 7.72
CA ASP A 260 -12.49 26.05 8.54
C ASP A 260 -13.14 24.66 8.50
N ARG A 261 -12.47 23.64 7.95
CA ARG A 261 -13.01 22.28 7.83
C ARG A 261 -12.04 21.24 8.34
N PRO A 262 -12.55 20.11 8.85
CA PRO A 262 -11.70 18.98 9.16
C PRO A 262 -10.96 18.44 7.92
N ASP A 263 -9.67 18.15 8.08
CA ASP A 263 -8.79 17.65 7.03
C ASP A 263 -8.10 16.36 7.48
N ARG A 264 -8.46 15.24 6.84
CA ARG A 264 -7.94 13.92 7.17
C ARG A 264 -6.44 13.80 6.90
N SER A 265 -5.90 14.51 5.91
CA SER A 265 -4.46 14.53 5.63
C SER A 265 -3.70 15.12 6.82
N ILE A 266 -4.18 16.26 7.36
CA ILE A 266 -3.56 16.89 8.53
C ILE A 266 -3.70 15.99 9.78
N ARG A 267 -4.87 15.40 10.02
CA ARG A 267 -5.06 14.46 11.15
C ARG A 267 -4.08 13.29 11.08
N ASN A 268 -4.01 12.62 9.92
CA ASN A 268 -3.16 11.47 9.72
C ASN A 268 -1.68 11.86 9.82
N TYR A 269 -1.31 13.05 9.37
CA TYR A 269 0.06 13.55 9.51
C TYR A 269 0.50 13.76 10.97
N PHE A 270 -0.42 14.18 11.84
CA PHE A 270 -0.22 14.21 13.29
C PHE A 270 -0.32 12.82 13.95
N LEU A 271 -0.42 11.74 13.15
CA LEU A 271 -0.58 10.36 13.59
C LEU A 271 -1.83 10.13 14.45
N ALA A 272 -2.85 10.97 14.28
CA ALA A 272 -4.15 10.83 14.94
C ALA A 272 -5.06 9.83 14.20
N TRP A 273 -4.49 8.66 13.96
CA TRP A 273 -5.02 7.64 13.08
C TRP A 273 -6.11 6.81 13.76
N GLU A 274 -7.20 6.54 13.05
CA GLU A 274 -8.41 5.99 13.65
C GLU A 274 -8.27 4.56 14.17
N TYR A 275 -7.30 3.80 13.64
CA TYR A 275 -7.16 2.36 13.92
C TYR A 275 -6.08 2.03 14.96
N TRP A 276 -5.49 3.02 15.64
CA TRP A 276 -4.69 2.73 16.83
C TRP A 276 -5.53 1.93 17.82
N LYS A 277 -4.96 0.86 18.39
CA LYS A 277 -5.64 0.11 19.46
C LYS A 277 -5.85 1.06 20.64
N THR A 278 -7.01 1.04 21.28
CA THR A 278 -7.42 1.96 22.36
C THR A 278 -6.40 2.05 23.51
N GLU A 279 -5.63 1.00 23.74
CA GLU A 279 -4.61 0.89 24.80
C GLU A 279 -3.20 1.28 24.35
N SER A 280 -3.00 1.63 23.07
CA SER A 280 -1.68 1.97 22.53
C SER A 280 -1.21 3.30 23.11
N LYS A 281 -0.23 3.24 24.00
CA LYS A 281 0.37 4.41 24.66
C LYS A 281 1.75 4.79 24.12
N SER A 282 2.33 3.92 23.30
CA SER A 282 3.63 4.12 22.68
C SER A 282 3.63 3.49 21.30
N TRP A 283 4.32 4.11 20.36
CA TRP A 283 4.61 3.52 19.06
C TRP A 283 6.14 3.50 18.86
N PRO A 284 6.76 2.37 18.48
CA PRO A 284 8.23 2.26 18.37
C PRO A 284 8.87 3.27 17.43
N SER A 285 8.08 3.79 16.48
CA SER A 285 8.52 4.76 15.49
C SER A 285 8.43 6.20 16.00
N ILE A 286 8.14 6.41 17.28
CA ILE A 286 8.16 7.72 17.96
C ILE A 286 9.29 7.73 18.98
N ARG A 287 10.32 8.54 18.71
CA ARG A 287 11.49 8.73 19.59
C ARG A 287 11.64 10.20 19.93
N ASP A 288 12.49 10.53 20.90
CA ASP A 288 12.69 11.92 21.34
C ASP A 288 13.09 12.88 20.21
N ARG A 289 13.71 12.38 19.13
CA ARG A 289 14.03 13.15 17.90
C ARG A 289 12.78 13.81 17.31
N GLU A 290 11.63 13.15 17.38
CA GLU A 290 10.39 13.59 16.75
C GLU A 290 9.70 14.73 17.54
N LYS A 291 10.14 15.05 18.76
CA LYS A 291 9.60 16.19 19.53
C LYS A 291 9.73 17.49 18.74
N VAL A 292 10.87 17.69 18.07
CA VAL A 292 11.12 18.88 17.24
C VAL A 292 10.18 18.92 16.04
N PHE A 293 9.88 17.77 15.44
CA PHE A 293 8.92 17.65 14.35
C PHE A 293 7.53 18.12 14.80
N PHE A 294 6.99 17.59 15.91
CA PHE A 294 5.68 17.98 16.41
C PHE A 294 5.62 19.45 16.82
N GLN A 295 6.67 19.98 17.45
CA GLN A 295 6.75 21.40 17.80
C GLN A 295 6.69 22.30 16.56
N ASN A 296 7.42 21.95 15.49
CA ASN A 296 7.38 22.71 14.24
C ASN A 296 6.03 22.59 13.54
N ALA A 297 5.45 21.38 13.48
CA ALA A 297 4.13 21.15 12.91
C ALA A 297 3.05 21.95 13.64
N VAL A 298 3.09 22.01 14.98
CA VAL A 298 2.18 22.82 15.81
C VAL A 298 2.29 24.31 15.48
N ARG A 299 3.51 24.84 15.32
CA ARG A 299 3.70 26.26 14.98
C ARG A 299 3.15 26.60 13.60
N GLU A 300 3.40 25.75 12.61
CA GLU A 300 3.11 26.05 11.21
C GLU A 300 1.68 25.68 10.78
N LEU A 301 1.10 24.63 11.37
CA LEU A 301 -0.24 24.11 11.08
C LEU A 301 -1.27 24.42 12.18
N GLY A 302 -0.86 25.00 13.31
CA GLY A 302 -1.70 25.16 14.50
C GLY A 302 -2.94 26.04 14.33
N GLN A 303 -2.98 26.84 13.26
CA GLN A 303 -4.18 27.60 12.89
C GLN A 303 -5.29 26.72 12.28
N HIS A 304 -4.98 25.48 11.91
CA HIS A 304 -5.93 24.54 11.31
C HIS A 304 -6.62 23.68 12.38
N PRO A 305 -7.95 23.53 12.38
CA PRO A 305 -8.69 22.80 13.42
C PRO A 305 -8.23 21.35 13.59
N SER A 306 -7.91 20.66 12.48
CA SER A 306 -7.40 19.29 12.53
C SER A 306 -6.01 19.13 13.13
N ALA A 307 -5.19 20.19 13.18
CA ALA A 307 -3.94 20.14 13.93
C ALA A 307 -4.22 20.01 15.43
N PHE A 308 -5.25 20.70 15.90
CA PHE A 308 -5.61 20.68 17.31
C PHE A 308 -6.23 19.34 17.73
N TYR A 309 -7.15 18.80 16.93
CA TYR A 309 -7.62 17.42 17.11
C TYR A 309 -6.44 16.43 17.08
N GLY A 310 -5.57 16.57 16.07
CA GLY A 310 -4.46 15.66 15.82
C GLY A 310 -3.53 15.51 17.00
N ILE A 311 -3.01 16.63 17.51
CA ILE A 311 -2.13 16.64 18.69
C ILE A 311 -2.86 16.16 19.94
N SER A 312 -4.12 16.58 20.13
CA SER A 312 -4.89 16.17 21.31
C SER A 312 -5.09 14.66 21.37
N ARG A 313 -5.38 14.03 20.23
CA ARG A 313 -5.51 12.58 20.14
C ARG A 313 -4.15 11.87 20.28
N PHE A 314 -3.14 12.33 19.54
CA PHE A 314 -1.78 11.77 19.59
C PHE A 314 -1.25 11.66 21.03
N LEU A 315 -1.35 12.72 21.83
CA LEU A 315 -0.89 12.75 23.23
C LEU A 315 -1.70 11.83 24.16
N ASN A 316 -2.94 11.50 23.80
CA ASN A 316 -3.77 10.56 24.54
C ASN A 316 -3.48 9.10 24.18
N GLU A 317 -2.92 8.85 23.00
CA GLU A 317 -2.65 7.52 22.44
C GLU A 317 -1.13 7.31 22.37
N ILE A 318 -0.60 7.08 21.17
CA ILE A 318 0.78 6.64 20.93
C ILE A 318 1.86 7.66 21.34
N GLY A 319 1.49 8.93 21.49
CA GLY A 319 2.37 10.03 21.89
C GLY A 319 2.38 10.30 23.40
N SER A 320 1.84 9.38 24.20
CA SER A 320 1.64 9.61 25.64
C SER A 320 2.92 9.91 26.42
N SER A 321 4.07 9.45 25.95
CA SER A 321 5.40 9.73 26.51
C SER A 321 5.83 11.19 26.35
N PHE A 322 5.21 11.93 25.44
CA PHE A 322 5.49 13.36 25.19
C PHE A 322 4.54 14.28 25.93
N LEU A 323 3.86 13.80 26.98
CA LEU A 323 2.84 14.61 27.66
C LEU A 323 3.40 15.93 28.20
N ASN A 324 4.60 15.94 28.78
CA ASN A 324 5.21 17.15 29.35
C ASN A 324 5.47 18.22 28.27
N GLU A 325 6.09 17.84 27.16
CA GLU A 325 6.28 18.73 26.01
C GLU A 325 4.95 19.08 25.33
N GLY A 326 4.05 18.11 25.27
CA GLY A 326 2.74 18.18 24.65
C GLY A 326 1.81 19.21 25.28
N ILE A 327 1.89 19.45 26.60
CA ILE A 327 1.17 20.55 27.24
C ILE A 327 1.61 21.91 26.68
N GLY A 328 2.91 22.08 26.42
CA GLY A 328 3.43 23.26 25.74
C GLY A 328 2.83 23.41 24.34
N TRP A 329 2.78 22.33 23.57
CA TRP A 329 2.16 22.32 22.24
C TRP A 329 0.67 22.68 22.28
N ILE A 330 -0.11 22.11 23.20
CA ILE A 330 -1.52 22.44 23.40
C ILE A 330 -1.70 23.93 23.76
N SER A 331 -0.84 24.46 24.64
CA SER A 331 -0.86 25.88 25.01
C SER A 331 -0.60 26.78 23.80
N ASP A 332 0.34 26.40 22.93
CA ASP A 332 0.65 27.15 21.72
C ASP A 332 -0.50 27.09 20.70
N LEU A 333 -1.14 25.93 20.53
CA LEU A 333 -2.32 25.77 19.67
C LEU A 333 -3.49 26.67 20.11
N LEU A 334 -3.74 26.74 21.42
CA LEU A 334 -4.78 27.61 22.00
C LEU A 334 -4.51 29.11 21.78
N LYS A 335 -3.24 29.51 21.64
CA LYS A 335 -2.85 30.92 21.34
C LYS A 335 -2.90 31.24 19.85
N LEU A 336 -2.66 30.25 18.99
CA LEU A 336 -2.49 30.43 17.55
C LEU A 336 -3.78 30.27 16.74
N GLY A 337 -4.70 29.40 17.18
CA GLY A 337 -5.91 29.03 16.44
C GLY A 337 -7.19 29.75 16.88
N PRO A 338 -8.29 29.62 16.11
CA PRO A 338 -9.63 29.93 16.61
C PRO A 338 -9.92 29.07 17.84
N SER A 339 -10.66 29.62 18.81
CA SER A 339 -10.93 28.92 20.07
C SER A 339 -11.60 27.56 19.79
N PRO A 340 -11.29 26.48 20.55
CA PRO A 340 -12.02 25.21 20.49
C PRO A 340 -13.53 25.34 20.66
N THR A 341 -14.05 26.49 21.04
CA THR A 341 -15.48 26.76 21.16
C THR A 341 -16.14 27.26 19.88
N GLU A 342 -15.38 27.66 18.86
CA GLU A 342 -15.92 28.30 17.65
C GLU A 342 -16.21 27.30 16.52
N SER A 343 -15.46 26.19 16.43
CA SER A 343 -15.78 25.02 15.58
C SER A 343 -14.85 23.83 15.86
N PRO A 344 -14.94 23.17 17.03
CA PRO A 344 -14.09 22.02 17.32
C PRO A 344 -14.50 20.86 16.43
N GLU A 345 -13.52 20.24 15.80
CA GLU A 345 -13.68 18.92 15.23
C GLU A 345 -14.17 17.94 16.31
N THR A 346 -15.08 17.01 15.95
CA THR A 346 -15.74 16.08 16.88
C THR A 346 -14.72 15.39 17.80
N ASN A 347 -15.01 15.36 19.11
CA ASN A 347 -14.20 14.79 20.20
C ASN A 347 -12.95 15.57 20.65
N THR A 348 -12.60 16.71 20.03
CA THR A 348 -11.43 17.50 20.48
C THR A 348 -11.52 17.89 21.96
N THR A 349 -12.68 18.38 22.41
CA THR A 349 -12.91 18.73 23.83
C THR A 349 -12.72 17.54 24.78
N TYR A 350 -13.21 16.36 24.39
CA TYR A 350 -13.05 15.13 25.17
C TYR A 350 -11.57 14.77 25.36
N TYR A 351 -10.78 14.84 24.30
CA TYR A 351 -9.34 14.56 24.38
C TYR A 351 -8.59 15.58 25.24
N LEU A 352 -8.97 16.87 25.18
CA LEU A 352 -8.40 17.90 26.04
C LEU A 352 -8.70 17.67 27.53
N GLU A 353 -9.94 17.32 27.87
CA GLU A 353 -10.31 16.97 29.24
C GLU A 353 -9.49 15.79 29.76
N LEU A 354 -9.28 14.77 28.92
CA LEU A 354 -8.47 13.60 29.27
C LEU A 354 -7.01 13.98 29.52
N LEU A 355 -6.42 14.83 28.68
CA LEU A 355 -5.05 15.33 28.85
C LEU A 355 -4.91 16.15 30.13
N ALA A 356 -5.83 17.08 30.39
CA ALA A 356 -5.80 17.92 31.58
C ALA A 356 -5.85 17.09 32.86
N ARG A 357 -6.71 16.06 32.92
CA ARG A 357 -6.78 15.13 34.06
C ARG A 357 -5.47 14.37 34.25
N ARG A 358 -4.93 13.79 33.18
CA ARG A 358 -3.67 13.02 33.22
C ARG A 358 -2.49 13.88 33.67
N TYR A 359 -2.40 15.12 33.19
CA TYR A 359 -1.34 16.04 33.60
C TYR A 359 -1.49 16.45 35.07
N ALA A 360 -2.70 16.77 35.52
CA ALA A 360 -2.97 17.08 36.92
C ALA A 360 -2.62 15.91 37.87
N ASP A 361 -2.84 14.67 37.44
CA ASP A 361 -2.46 13.48 38.20
C ASP A 361 -0.94 13.25 38.25
N LEU A 362 -0.20 13.62 37.21
CA LEU A 362 1.28 13.55 37.20
C LEU A 362 1.93 14.60 38.10
N GLU A 363 1.35 15.80 38.16
CA GLU A 363 1.84 16.93 38.96
C GLU A 363 1.40 16.88 40.43
N ARG A 364 0.55 15.91 40.81
CA ARG A 364 0.21 15.67 42.22
C ARG A 364 1.47 15.14 42.95
N PRO A 365 1.93 15.80 44.02
CA PRO A 365 3.01 15.28 44.85
C PRO A 365 2.64 13.88 45.36
N ASN A 366 3.59 12.93 45.28
CA ASN A 366 3.47 11.63 45.94
C ASN A 366 3.50 11.82 47.47
N ASP A 367 2.38 12.21 48.06
CA ASP A 367 2.18 12.31 49.52
C ASP A 367 2.04 10.93 50.19
N SER A 368 2.76 9.91 49.70
CA SER A 368 2.75 8.53 50.21
C SER A 368 4.11 8.05 50.74
N LYS A 369 5.04 8.97 51.02
CA LYS A 369 6.29 8.69 51.77
C LYS A 369 6.47 9.55 53.02
N LEU A 370 5.38 9.74 53.77
CA LEU A 370 5.42 10.17 55.17
C LEU A 370 4.48 9.26 55.97
N ALA A 371 5.01 8.10 56.35
CA ALA A 371 4.47 7.22 57.40
C ALA A 371 5.61 6.92 58.38
#